data_AF-A0A932B435-F1
#
_entry.id   AF-A0A932B435-F1
#
_cell.length_a   1.000
_cell.length_b   1.000
_cell.length_c   1.000
_cell.angle_alpha   90.00
_cell.angle_beta   90.00
_cell.angle_gamma   90.00
#
_symmetry.space_group_name_H-M   'P 1'
#
loop_
_entity.id
_entity.type
_entity.pdbx_description
1 polymer ?
#
loop_
_entity_poly.entity_id
_entity_poly.type
_entity_poly.pdbx_seq_one_letter_code
_entity_poly.pdbx_strand_id
1 'polypeptide(L)'
;MLVWEDDSSKSSSTPIGSVPSSLGDARNTASSPLVAGLASVASSTPSVHTMPTSTPTPAAPIGGSTRRVNVADKRIINGQTDVNQLVPFKYKWAWEKYLATCANHWMPQEVNMSRDIALWKDPNGLSEDERRIIKRNLGFFVTADSLAANNITLGTYRHI
;
A
#
# COMPACT_ATOMS: atom_id res chain seq x y z
N MET A 1 10.02 7.01 11.38
CA MET A 1 9.93 5.56 11.70
C MET A 1 9.98 5.45 13.20
N LEU A 2 8.91 5.02 13.87
CA LEU A 2 8.86 4.99 15.34
C LEU A 2 9.74 3.85 15.85
N VAL A 3 10.95 4.22 16.25
CA VAL A 3 11.91 3.35 16.94
C VAL A 3 11.50 3.31 18.41
N TRP A 4 11.19 2.13 18.92
CA TRP A 4 11.03 1.88 20.36
C TRP A 4 12.32 1.22 20.84
N GLU A 5 13.24 2.03 21.36
CA GLU A 5 14.41 1.55 22.10
C GLU A 5 14.07 1.46 23.60
N ASP A 6 14.54 0.39 24.23
CA ASP A 6 14.42 0.09 25.65
C ASP A 6 15.19 1.12 26.50
N ASP A 7 14.56 1.65 27.55
CA ASP A 7 15.17 2.61 28.48
C ASP A 7 16.18 1.91 29.39
N SER A 8 17.48 2.04 29.11
CA SER A 8 18.54 1.78 30.09
C SER A 8 19.86 2.54 29.82
N SER A 9 19.95 3.73 30.44
CA SER A 9 21.15 4.40 31.01
C SER A 9 22.21 5.12 30.12
N LYS A 10 22.16 6.46 30.23
CA LYS A 10 23.23 7.49 30.42
C LYS A 10 24.23 7.89 29.29
N SER A 11 23.91 9.03 28.66
CA SER A 11 24.70 10.25 28.30
C SER A 11 26.05 10.18 27.56
N SER A 12 26.16 10.89 26.43
CA SER A 12 26.79 12.23 26.33
C SER A 12 26.69 12.81 24.91
N SER A 13 26.58 14.14 24.82
CA SER A 13 26.32 14.96 23.62
C SER A 13 27.56 15.77 23.21
N THR A 14 27.74 16.05 21.91
CA THR A 14 28.39 17.30 21.41
C THR A 14 27.98 17.57 19.93
N PRO A 15 27.77 18.84 19.49
CA PRO A 15 27.02 19.17 18.28
C PRO A 15 27.89 19.48 17.04
N ILE A 16 27.29 19.37 15.86
CA ILE A 16 27.86 19.71 14.54
C ILE A 16 27.70 21.22 14.28
N GLY A 17 28.78 21.86 13.84
CA GLY A 17 28.87 23.29 13.54
C GLY A 17 28.20 23.70 12.23
N SER A 18 27.65 24.93 12.25
CA SER A 18 27.01 25.67 11.16
C SER A 18 28.01 26.39 10.24
N VAL A 19 27.71 26.48 8.95
CA VAL A 19 28.33 27.46 8.02
C VAL A 19 27.23 28.11 7.16
N PRO A 20 27.18 29.45 7.01
CA PRO A 20 26.11 30.16 6.29
C PRO A 20 26.51 30.67 4.89
N SER A 21 25.48 30.95 4.07
CA SER A 21 25.33 32.04 3.06
C SER A 21 26.33 32.14 1.89
N SER A 22 26.03 32.60 0.67
CA SER A 22 24.83 33.06 -0.05
C SER A 22 25.25 33.36 -1.51
N LEU A 23 24.30 33.93 -2.29
CA LEU A 23 24.42 34.67 -3.56
C LEU A 23 24.14 33.91 -4.86
N GLY A 24 23.10 34.36 -5.57
CA GLY A 24 22.76 33.95 -6.92
C GLY A 24 21.37 34.44 -7.32
N ASP A 25 21.29 35.69 -7.74
CA ASP A 25 20.10 36.51 -7.97
C ASP A 25 19.12 36.08 -9.08
N ALA A 26 17.87 36.44 -8.82
CA ALA A 26 16.86 37.05 -9.68
C ALA A 26 16.63 36.53 -11.12
N ARG A 27 15.44 35.96 -11.35
CA ARG A 27 14.55 36.40 -12.44
C ARG A 27 13.07 36.37 -12.01
N ASN A 28 12.55 37.58 -11.89
CA ASN A 28 11.16 37.97 -11.74
C ASN A 28 10.47 37.88 -13.12
N THR A 29 9.27 37.30 -13.23
CA THR A 29 8.24 37.75 -14.20
C THR A 29 6.88 37.09 -13.97
N ALA A 30 5.87 37.95 -13.88
CA ALA A 30 4.48 37.80 -14.35
C ALA A 30 3.43 37.15 -13.45
N SER A 31 2.74 38.01 -12.71
CA SER A 31 1.32 37.89 -12.35
C SER A 31 0.43 38.32 -13.53
N SER A 32 -0.69 37.65 -13.77
CA SER A 32 -1.98 38.33 -13.98
C SER A 32 -3.22 37.41 -13.99
N PRO A 33 -4.40 37.95 -13.65
CA PRO A 33 -5.62 37.23 -13.27
C PRO A 33 -6.71 37.29 -14.37
N LEU A 34 -7.79 36.49 -14.27
CA LEU A 34 -9.14 36.93 -14.71
C LEU A 34 -10.29 35.99 -14.29
N VAL A 35 -11.11 36.52 -13.37
CA VAL A 35 -12.59 36.64 -13.34
C VAL A 35 -13.52 35.42 -13.47
N ALA A 36 -14.36 35.35 -12.43
CA ALA A 36 -15.71 34.81 -12.25
C ALA A 36 -16.61 34.49 -13.45
N GLY A 37 -17.34 33.39 -13.31
CA GLY A 37 -18.60 33.11 -14.02
C GLY A 37 -19.54 32.28 -13.14
N LEU A 38 -20.58 32.91 -12.59
CA LEU A 38 -21.71 32.29 -11.91
C LEU A 38 -22.61 31.59 -12.94
N ALA A 39 -22.88 30.31 -12.76
CA ALA A 39 -24.04 29.65 -13.38
C ALA A 39 -24.64 28.63 -12.39
N SER A 40 -25.78 29.02 -11.84
CA SER A 40 -26.69 28.21 -11.03
C SER A 40 -27.25 27.07 -11.90
N VAL A 41 -27.12 25.83 -11.45
CA VAL A 41 -27.83 24.68 -12.02
C VAL A 41 -28.70 24.07 -10.92
N ALA A 42 -29.96 23.88 -11.30
CA ALA A 42 -31.10 23.64 -10.46
C ALA A 42 -30.99 22.40 -9.55
N SER A 43 -31.56 22.57 -8.36
CA SER A 43 -31.84 21.58 -7.33
C SER A 43 -32.67 20.40 -7.85
N SER A 44 -32.07 19.22 -7.88
CA SER A 44 -32.76 17.94 -8.00
C SER A 44 -33.11 17.41 -6.60
N THR A 45 -34.39 17.42 -6.27
CA THR A 45 -34.98 16.78 -5.08
C THR A 45 -34.77 15.26 -5.12
N PRO A 46 -34.16 14.62 -4.11
CA PRO A 46 -34.24 13.16 -3.99
C PRO A 46 -35.60 12.78 -3.38
N SER A 47 -36.40 12.03 -4.14
CA SER A 47 -37.60 11.36 -3.65
C SER A 47 -37.24 10.42 -2.49
N VAL A 48 -37.90 10.62 -1.36
CA VAL A 48 -37.79 9.76 -0.18
C VAL A 48 -38.45 8.42 -0.50
N HIS A 49 -37.65 7.40 -0.84
CA HIS A 49 -38.09 6.02 -0.74
C HIS A 49 -37.96 5.57 0.72
N THR A 50 -39.10 5.42 1.37
CA THR A 50 -39.26 4.74 2.67
C THR A 50 -38.87 3.27 2.50
N MET A 51 -37.64 2.94 2.89
CA MET A 51 -37.29 1.54 3.16
C MET A 51 -37.97 1.10 4.46
N PRO A 52 -38.53 -0.11 4.54
CA PRO A 52 -39.09 -0.63 5.78
C PRO A 52 -37.97 -0.76 6.81
N THR A 53 -38.23 -0.21 8.00
CA THR A 53 -37.41 -0.34 9.20
C THR A 53 -37.11 -1.82 9.46
N SER A 54 -35.90 -2.26 9.13
CA SER A 54 -35.36 -3.47 9.71
C SER A 54 -35.10 -3.19 11.18
N THR A 55 -35.92 -3.76 12.05
CA THR A 55 -35.66 -3.90 13.47
C THR A 55 -34.18 -4.26 13.66
N PRO A 56 -33.39 -3.51 14.47
CA PRO A 56 -32.07 -3.98 14.81
C PRO A 56 -32.26 -5.26 15.63
N THR A 57 -32.08 -6.40 14.97
CA THR A 57 -31.80 -7.66 15.66
C THR A 57 -30.68 -7.36 16.64
N PRO A 58 -30.85 -7.56 17.96
CA PRO A 58 -29.76 -7.37 18.89
C PRO A 58 -28.63 -8.26 18.41
N ALA A 59 -27.53 -7.61 18.00
CA ALA A 59 -26.31 -8.30 17.63
C ALA A 59 -26.02 -9.29 18.77
N ALA A 60 -26.00 -10.57 18.42
CA ALA A 60 -25.46 -11.58 19.31
C ALA A 60 -24.12 -11.03 19.85
N PRO A 61 -23.85 -11.13 21.15
CA PRO A 61 -22.61 -10.61 21.69
C PRO A 61 -21.49 -11.33 20.94
N ILE A 62 -20.72 -10.59 20.15
CA ILE A 62 -19.41 -11.04 19.68
C ILE A 62 -18.62 -11.17 20.97
N GLY A 63 -18.65 -12.36 21.56
CA GLY A 63 -17.92 -12.73 22.76
C GLY A 63 -16.44 -12.84 22.46
N GLY A 64 -15.85 -11.80 21.86
CA GLY A 64 -14.42 -11.57 21.99
C GLY A 64 -14.23 -11.06 23.40
N SER A 65 -13.71 -11.91 24.30
CA SER A 65 -13.24 -11.42 25.57
C SER A 65 -12.34 -10.22 25.30
N THR A 66 -12.63 -9.06 25.87
CA THR A 66 -11.78 -7.86 25.87
C THR A 66 -10.46 -8.06 26.62
N ARG A 67 -10.01 -9.31 26.71
CA ARG A 67 -8.82 -9.78 27.39
C ARG A 67 -7.64 -9.64 26.42
N ARG A 68 -6.53 -9.11 26.94
CA ARG A 68 -5.27 -9.05 26.21
C ARG A 68 -4.81 -10.46 25.82
N VAL A 69 -4.35 -10.60 24.59
CA VAL A 69 -3.82 -11.86 24.05
C VAL A 69 -2.45 -12.18 24.66
N ASN A 70 -2.24 -13.44 25.08
CA ASN A 70 -0.92 -13.93 25.51
C ASN A 70 -0.11 -14.41 24.29
N VAL A 71 1.17 -14.02 24.21
CA VAL A 71 2.11 -14.41 23.14
C VAL A 71 2.20 -15.93 23.04
N ALA A 72 2.30 -16.64 24.17
CA ALA A 72 2.55 -18.08 24.19
C ALA A 72 1.45 -18.87 23.45
N ASP A 73 0.22 -18.36 23.45
CA ASP A 73 -0.97 -19.04 22.92
C ASP A 73 -1.18 -18.83 21.42
N LYS A 74 -0.58 -17.80 20.81
CA LYS A 74 -0.68 -17.58 19.35
C LYS A 74 -0.14 -18.79 18.56
N ARG A 75 -0.83 -19.23 17.52
CA ARG A 75 -0.44 -20.33 16.62
C ARG A 75 -0.61 -19.87 15.17
N ILE A 76 0.22 -20.39 14.25
CA ILE A 76 0.11 -20.10 12.81
C ILE A 76 -1.14 -20.76 12.21
N ILE A 77 -1.54 -21.93 12.70
CA ILE A 77 -2.72 -22.65 12.20
C ILE A 77 -3.50 -23.15 13.41
N ASN A 78 -4.83 -23.17 13.31
CA ASN A 78 -5.76 -23.65 14.34
C ASN A 78 -5.62 -22.95 15.71
N GLY A 79 -5.16 -21.70 15.74
CA GLY A 79 -5.11 -20.88 16.96
C GLY A 79 -6.49 -20.49 17.46
N GLN A 80 -6.65 -20.35 18.79
CA GLN A 80 -7.91 -19.97 19.44
C GLN A 80 -7.86 -18.54 20.04
N THR A 81 -6.72 -17.85 19.91
CA THR A 81 -6.54 -16.48 20.38
C THR A 81 -7.20 -15.47 19.44
N ASP A 82 -7.61 -14.32 19.96
CA ASP A 82 -8.13 -13.21 19.13
C ASP A 82 -7.10 -12.77 18.08
N VAL A 83 -7.45 -12.94 16.80
CA VAL A 83 -6.59 -12.66 15.64
C VAL A 83 -6.62 -11.19 15.21
N ASN A 84 -7.62 -10.42 15.64
CA ASN A 84 -7.73 -9.00 15.28
C ASN A 84 -6.74 -8.13 16.08
N GLN A 85 -6.17 -8.66 17.15
CA GLN A 85 -5.14 -7.99 17.96
C GLN A 85 -3.74 -8.34 17.46
N LEU A 86 -3.12 -7.40 16.73
CA LEU A 86 -1.78 -7.56 16.19
C LEU A 86 -0.74 -7.85 17.28
N VAL A 87 -0.76 -7.06 18.35
CA VAL A 87 0.16 -7.19 19.49
C VAL A 87 -0.38 -8.17 20.53
N PRO A 88 0.50 -8.83 21.31
CA PRO A 88 1.95 -8.86 21.19
C PRO A 88 2.45 -9.78 20.05
N PHE A 89 3.59 -9.47 19.44
CA PHE A 89 4.15 -10.24 18.32
C PHE A 89 4.81 -11.55 18.79
N LYS A 90 4.36 -12.69 18.28
CA LYS A 90 5.03 -13.99 18.47
C LYS A 90 6.03 -14.29 17.34
N TYR A 91 5.61 -14.09 16.09
CA TYR A 91 6.36 -14.43 14.90
C TYR A 91 7.07 -13.19 14.35
N LYS A 92 8.18 -12.79 14.98
CA LYS A 92 8.94 -11.57 14.62
C LYS A 92 9.42 -11.58 13.17
N TRP A 93 9.83 -12.75 12.66
CA TRP A 93 10.25 -12.91 11.26
C TRP A 93 9.17 -12.47 10.27
N ALA A 94 7.87 -12.69 10.56
CA ALA A 94 6.78 -12.31 9.67
C ALA A 94 6.63 -10.78 9.62
N TRP A 95 6.80 -10.12 10.76
CA TRP A 95 6.81 -8.68 10.86
C TRP A 95 8.01 -8.06 10.15
N GLU A 96 9.21 -8.64 10.30
CA GLU A 96 10.41 -8.21 9.58
C GLU A 96 10.24 -8.33 8.05
N LYS A 97 9.61 -9.41 7.56
CA LYS A 97 9.29 -9.55 6.13
C LYS A 97 8.29 -8.51 5.66
N TYR A 98 7.26 -8.20 6.45
CA TYR A 98 6.31 -7.12 6.12
C TYR A 98 7.04 -5.78 5.96
N LEU A 99 7.89 -5.40 6.92
CA LEU A 99 8.66 -4.15 6.86
C LEU A 99 9.63 -4.11 5.66
N ALA A 100 10.31 -5.22 5.39
CA ALA A 100 11.21 -5.31 4.24
C ALA A 100 10.46 -5.13 2.91
N THR A 101 9.26 -5.71 2.77
CA THR A 101 8.42 -5.51 1.58
C THR A 101 7.92 -4.07 1.47
N CYS A 102 7.52 -3.43 2.57
CA CYS A 102 7.15 -2.01 2.57
C CYS A 102 8.29 -1.10 2.12
N ALA A 103 9.55 -1.43 2.47
CA ALA A 103 10.73 -0.69 2.03
C ALA A 103 11.05 -0.89 0.53
N ASN A 104 10.50 -1.93 -0.11
CA ASN A 104 10.68 -2.25 -1.53
C ASN A 104 9.51 -1.76 -2.41
N HIS A 105 8.78 -0.72 -1.97
CA HIS A 105 7.73 -0.13 -2.78
C HIS A 105 8.30 0.51 -4.05
N TRP A 106 7.70 0.20 -5.20
CA TRP A 106 7.99 0.81 -6.49
C TRP A 106 6.70 0.87 -7.33
N MET A 107 6.67 1.78 -8.30
CA MET A 107 5.55 1.92 -9.22
C MET A 107 5.98 1.60 -10.66
N PRO A 108 5.18 0.85 -11.45
CA PRO A 108 5.55 0.49 -12.83
C PRO A 108 5.90 1.69 -13.72
N GLN A 109 5.27 2.84 -13.49
CA GLN A 109 5.49 4.07 -14.26
C GLN A 109 6.85 4.71 -14.00
N GLU A 110 7.58 4.29 -12.96
CA GLU A 110 8.93 4.79 -12.64
C GLU A 110 9.98 4.24 -13.63
N VAL A 111 9.69 3.16 -14.35
CA VAL A 111 10.59 2.56 -15.35
C VAL A 111 10.27 3.12 -16.74
N ASN A 112 11.24 3.80 -17.36
CA ASN A 112 11.08 4.36 -18.71
C ASN A 112 11.09 3.25 -19.78
N MET A 113 10.01 3.15 -20.57
CA MET A 113 9.84 2.15 -21.62
C MET A 113 10.07 2.68 -23.05
N SER A 114 10.55 3.91 -23.25
CA SER A 114 10.65 4.52 -24.59
C SER A 114 11.57 3.74 -25.54
N ARG A 115 12.70 3.22 -25.03
CA ARG A 115 13.64 2.42 -25.83
C ARG A 115 13.05 1.06 -26.19
N ASP A 116 12.43 0.40 -25.23
CA ASP A 116 11.74 -0.88 -25.39
C ASP A 116 10.61 -0.78 -26.41
N ILE A 117 9.84 0.32 -26.39
CA ILE A 117 8.78 0.59 -27.39
C ILE A 117 9.38 0.79 -28.78
N ALA A 118 10.47 1.55 -28.91
CA ALA A 118 11.14 1.76 -30.19
C ALA A 118 11.67 0.44 -30.77
N LEU A 119 12.36 -0.36 -29.94
CA LEU A 119 12.87 -1.68 -30.30
C LEU A 119 11.73 -2.63 -30.70
N TRP A 120 10.63 -2.64 -29.95
CA TRP A 120 9.48 -3.49 -30.25
C TRP A 120 8.81 -3.12 -31.57
N LYS A 121 8.79 -1.83 -31.94
CA LYS A 121 8.18 -1.35 -33.19
C LYS A 121 9.07 -1.52 -34.41
N ASP A 122 10.39 -1.58 -34.25
CA ASP A 122 11.33 -1.79 -35.36
C ASP A 122 11.18 -3.22 -35.93
N PRO A 123 10.83 -3.38 -37.22
CA PRO A 123 10.76 -4.69 -37.87
C PRO A 123 12.06 -5.49 -37.80
N ASN A 124 13.22 -4.82 -37.74
CA ASN A 124 14.54 -5.44 -37.65
C ASN A 124 15.10 -5.44 -36.22
N GLY A 125 14.34 -4.93 -35.24
CA GLY A 125 14.82 -4.77 -33.86
C GLY A 125 14.92 -6.07 -33.07
N LEU A 126 14.05 -7.04 -33.36
CA LEU A 126 14.02 -8.35 -32.70
C LEU A 126 13.69 -9.43 -33.73
N SER A 127 14.37 -10.56 -33.64
CA SER A 127 14.02 -11.78 -34.38
C SER A 127 12.64 -12.31 -33.96
N GLU A 128 12.03 -13.15 -34.81
CA GLU A 128 10.72 -13.73 -34.48
C GLU A 128 10.76 -14.62 -33.23
N ASP A 129 11.87 -15.33 -33.00
CA ASP A 129 12.02 -16.18 -31.82
C ASP A 129 12.14 -15.36 -30.53
N GLU A 130 12.85 -14.22 -30.56
CA GLU A 130 12.91 -13.27 -29.44
C GLU A 130 11.54 -12.66 -29.14
N ARG A 131 10.80 -12.26 -30.18
CA ARG A 131 9.43 -11.76 -30.02
C ARG A 131 8.52 -12.84 -29.45
N ARG A 132 8.68 -14.09 -29.88
CA ARG A 132 7.88 -15.23 -29.39
C ARG A 132 8.11 -15.49 -27.91
N ILE A 133 9.36 -15.49 -27.44
CA ILE A 133 9.65 -15.70 -26.02
C ILE A 133 9.11 -14.56 -25.16
N ILE A 134 9.21 -13.30 -25.61
CA ILE A 134 8.64 -12.15 -24.89
C ILE A 134 7.11 -12.27 -24.81
N LYS A 135 6.42 -12.53 -25.93
CA LYS A 135 4.96 -12.74 -25.97
C LYS A 135 4.52 -13.85 -25.02
N ARG A 136 5.25 -14.97 -24.99
CA ARG A 136 4.91 -16.12 -24.14
C ARG A 136 5.11 -15.83 -22.65
N ASN A 137 6.19 -15.14 -22.27
CA ASN A 137 6.41 -14.75 -20.88
C ASN A 137 5.35 -13.73 -20.41
N LEU A 138 5.05 -12.71 -21.22
CA LEU A 138 4.02 -11.73 -20.89
C LEU A 138 2.64 -12.38 -20.74
N GLY A 139 2.27 -13.28 -21.66
CA GLY A 139 1.01 -14.03 -21.59
C GLY A 139 0.91 -14.96 -20.39
N PHE A 140 2.03 -15.51 -19.92
CA PHE A 140 2.06 -16.31 -18.68
C PHE A 140 1.87 -15.41 -17.44
N PHE A 141 2.69 -14.36 -17.30
CA PHE A 141 2.70 -13.56 -16.07
C PHE A 141 1.45 -12.69 -15.87
N VAL A 142 0.76 -12.28 -16.95
CA VAL A 142 -0.48 -11.49 -16.83
C VAL A 142 -1.59 -12.25 -16.08
N THR A 143 -1.62 -13.57 -16.17
CA THR A 143 -2.61 -14.40 -15.47
C THR A 143 -2.04 -15.08 -14.22
N ALA A 144 -0.76 -15.47 -14.24
CA ALA A 144 -0.12 -16.15 -13.13
C ALA A 144 -0.11 -15.30 -11.84
N ASP A 145 0.07 -13.98 -11.95
CA ASP A 145 0.05 -13.08 -10.79
C ASP A 145 -1.33 -13.07 -10.10
N SER A 146 -2.41 -13.01 -10.89
CA SER A 146 -3.78 -13.11 -10.37
C SER A 146 -4.06 -14.47 -9.72
N LEU A 147 -3.52 -15.57 -10.26
CA LEU A 147 -3.66 -16.90 -9.65
C LEU A 147 -2.97 -16.95 -8.28
N ALA A 148 -1.77 -16.38 -8.15
CA ALA A 148 -1.05 -16.30 -6.89
C ALA A 148 -1.80 -15.45 -5.86
N ALA A 149 -2.24 -14.24 -6.24
CA ALA A 149 -3.01 -13.36 -5.37
C ALA A 149 -4.32 -13.99 -4.89
N ASN A 150 -5.03 -14.68 -5.79
CA ASN A 150 -6.25 -15.41 -5.46
C ASN A 150 -5.97 -16.58 -4.53
N ASN A 151 -4.87 -17.31 -4.72
CA ASN A 151 -4.49 -18.40 -3.81
C ASN A 151 -4.17 -17.90 -2.40
N ILE A 152 -3.47 -16.76 -2.28
CA ILE A 152 -3.19 -16.15 -0.97
C ILE A 152 -4.51 -15.74 -0.29
N THR A 153 -5.39 -15.04 -1.02
CA THR A 153 -6.62 -14.47 -0.46
C THR A 153 -7.67 -15.52 -0.12
N LEU A 154 -7.95 -16.43 -1.05
CA LEU A 154 -9.03 -17.41 -0.92
C LEU A 154 -8.55 -18.75 -0.34
N GLY A 155 -7.30 -19.14 -0.61
CA GLY A 155 -6.77 -20.45 -0.26
C GLY A 155 -5.96 -20.47 1.03
N THR A 156 -5.25 -19.39 1.35
CA THR A 156 -4.29 -19.40 2.47
C THR A 156 -4.74 -18.55 3.65
N TYR A 157 -5.21 -17.32 3.41
CA TYR A 157 -5.48 -16.32 4.45
C TYR A 157 -6.44 -16.79 5.54
N ARG A 158 -7.46 -17.60 5.20
CA ARG A 158 -8.43 -18.12 6.19
C ARG A 158 -7.81 -19.11 7.20
N HIS A 159 -6.75 -19.80 6.80
CA HIS A 159 -6.18 -20.91 7.56
C HIS A 159 -4.97 -20.51 8.42
N ILE A 160 -4.42 -19.32 8.16
CA ILE A 160 -3.30 -18.72 8.90
C ILE A 160 -3.85 -17.69 9.89
#